data_AF-A0A259D240-F1
#
_entry.id   AF-A0A259D240-F1
#
_cell.length_a   1.000
_cell.length_b   1.000
_cell.length_c   1.000
_cell.angle_alpha   90.00
_cell.angle_beta   90.00
_cell.angle_gamma   90.00
#
_symmetry.space_group_name_H-M   'P 1'
#
loop_
_entity.id
_entity.type
_entity.pdbx_description
1 polymer ?
#
loop_
_entity_poly.entity_id
_entity_poly.type
_entity_poly.pdbx_seq_one_letter_code
_entity_poly.pdbx_strand_id
1 'polypeptide(L)'
;MSELRETSLAILANTDVQSKVGQLADLFAEHQAGRIAINPSSNLTSQNHCLPGRPAKPDLVAPKFVPKRKMDTGEGRAILWHSLAHIEFNAMNLALDAIWRFPSMPQAYYEDWLRVAKEEAYHFGLINDHLNTFGFSYGDFPAHNSLWEMVERTSDSVI
;
A
#
# COMPACT_ATOMS: atom_id res chain seq x y z
N MET A 1 22.54 5.77 9.32
CA MET A 1 21.17 5.59 9.84
C MET A 1 20.24 5.68 8.67
N SER A 2 19.31 4.76 8.52
CA SER A 2 18.30 4.83 7.45
C SER A 2 17.32 5.95 7.76
N GLU A 3 16.78 6.58 6.73
CA GLU A 3 15.85 7.71 6.83
C GLU A 3 14.43 7.24 6.47
N LEU A 4 13.43 7.74 7.20
CA LEU A 4 12.05 7.28 7.10
C LEU A 4 11.47 7.50 5.70
N ARG A 5 11.57 8.73 5.16
CA ARG A 5 10.96 9.08 3.87
C ARG A 5 11.63 8.33 2.71
N GLU A 6 12.95 8.19 2.74
CA GLU A 6 13.71 7.41 1.77
C GLU A 6 13.31 5.92 1.81
N THR A 7 13.21 5.34 3.01
CA THR A 7 12.81 3.95 3.17
C THR A 7 11.37 3.73 2.72
N SER A 8 10.45 4.65 3.05
CA SER A 8 9.06 4.60 2.58
C SER A 8 8.96 4.67 1.05
N LEU A 9 9.77 5.50 0.39
CA LEU A 9 9.84 5.55 -1.07
C LEU A 9 10.30 4.21 -1.66
N ALA A 10 11.34 3.59 -1.09
CA ALA A 10 11.84 2.30 -1.54
C ALA A 10 10.78 1.20 -1.39
N ILE A 11 10.08 1.15 -0.27
CA ILE A 11 8.97 0.22 -0.03
C ILE A 11 7.81 0.50 -0.98
N LEU A 12 7.47 1.78 -1.21
CA LEU A 12 6.42 2.16 -2.16
C LEU A 12 6.75 1.69 -3.58
N ALA A 13 8.00 1.77 -4.01
CA ALA A 13 8.45 1.31 -5.31
C ALA A 13 8.55 -0.22 -5.44
N ASN A 14 8.50 -0.97 -4.34
CA ASN A 14 8.56 -2.44 -4.36
C ASN A 14 7.32 -3.02 -5.07
N THR A 15 7.53 -3.94 -6.01
CA THR A 15 6.48 -4.61 -6.77
C THR A 15 6.08 -5.96 -6.16
N ASP A 16 6.87 -6.51 -5.25
CA ASP A 16 6.52 -7.75 -4.56
C ASP A 16 5.65 -7.47 -3.33
N VAL A 17 4.45 -8.07 -3.29
CA VAL A 17 3.44 -7.80 -2.26
C VAL A 17 3.92 -8.24 -0.88
N GLN A 18 4.45 -9.46 -0.76
CA GLN A 18 4.84 -10.03 0.53
C GLN A 18 6.07 -9.33 1.09
N SER A 19 7.05 -9.04 0.23
CA SER A 19 8.22 -8.24 0.56
C SER A 19 7.83 -6.84 1.01
N LYS A 20 6.90 -6.18 0.33
CA LYS A 20 6.43 -4.83 0.73
C LYS A 20 5.80 -4.84 2.12
N VAL A 21 4.92 -5.80 2.40
CA VAL A 21 4.29 -5.96 3.73
C VAL A 21 5.34 -6.23 4.81
N GLY A 22 6.29 -7.14 4.56
CA GLY A 22 7.38 -7.45 5.49
C GLY A 22 8.28 -6.25 5.76
N GLN A 23 8.74 -5.56 4.72
CA GLN A 23 9.58 -4.37 4.85
C GLN A 23 8.90 -3.23 5.62
N LEU A 24 7.58 -3.10 5.50
CA LEU A 24 6.84 -2.10 6.25
C LEU A 24 6.73 -2.44 7.74
N ALA A 25 6.56 -3.72 8.08
CA ALA A 25 6.63 -4.18 9.46
C ALA A 25 8.01 -3.91 10.06
N ASP A 26 9.08 -4.19 9.31
CA ASP A 26 10.46 -3.90 9.70
C ASP A 26 10.68 -2.40 9.90
N LEU A 27 10.25 -1.56 8.94
CA LEU A 27 10.35 -0.10 9.04
C LEU A 27 9.69 0.43 10.32
N PHE A 28 8.49 -0.07 10.66
CA PHE A 28 7.79 0.33 11.87
C PHE A 28 8.55 -0.09 13.14
N ALA A 29 9.09 -1.31 13.18
CA ALA A 29 9.86 -1.82 14.32
C ALA A 29 11.18 -1.04 14.51
N GLU A 30 11.90 -0.79 13.42
CA GLU A 30 13.14 -0.02 13.42
C GLU A 30 12.92 1.44 13.84
N HIS A 31 11.81 2.05 13.41
CA HIS A 31 11.42 3.38 13.85
C HIS A 31 11.11 3.43 15.35
N GLN A 32 10.32 2.49 15.87
CA GLN A 32 10.06 2.40 17.31
C GLN A 32 11.32 2.18 18.15
N ALA A 33 12.31 1.49 17.60
CA ALA A 33 13.59 1.29 18.25
C ALA A 33 14.56 2.50 18.13
N GLY A 34 14.13 3.60 17.50
CA GLY A 34 14.94 4.80 17.29
C GLY A 34 16.08 4.62 16.29
N ARG A 35 16.02 3.59 15.42
CA ARG A 35 17.05 3.29 14.42
C ARG A 35 16.80 3.94 13.05
N ILE A 36 15.58 4.44 12.84
CA ILE A 36 15.19 5.23 11.67
C ILE A 36 15.08 6.69 12.06
N ALA A 37 15.78 7.55 11.33
CA ALA A 37 15.69 9.00 11.53
C ALA A 37 14.56 9.59 10.66
N ILE A 38 13.91 10.65 11.16
CA ILE A 38 13.01 11.48 10.37
C ILE A 38 13.78 12.74 9.97
N ASN A 39 14.01 12.93 8.67
CA ASN A 39 14.65 14.14 8.15
C ASN A 39 13.69 14.88 7.20
N PRO A 40 12.84 15.78 7.71
CA PRO A 40 11.81 16.44 6.88
C PRO A 40 12.39 17.25 5.72
N SER A 41 13.62 17.74 5.85
CA SER A 41 14.27 18.60 4.85
C SER A 41 15.04 17.81 3.77
N SER A 42 15.03 16.47 3.80
CA SER A 42 15.67 15.67 2.77
C SER A 42 15.05 15.92 1.39
N ASN A 43 15.89 16.17 0.39
CA ASN A 43 15.44 16.39 -0.98
C ASN A 43 15.45 15.03 -1.71
N LEU A 44 14.30 14.37 -1.73
CA LEU A 44 14.10 13.06 -2.36
C LEU A 44 13.47 13.23 -3.73
N THR A 45 13.84 12.34 -4.67
CA THR A 45 13.30 12.33 -6.03
C THR A 45 12.79 10.94 -6.39
N SER A 46 11.62 10.89 -7.04
CA SER A 46 11.03 9.66 -7.56
C SER A 46 11.43 9.37 -9.01
N GLN A 47 12.32 10.16 -9.62
CA GLN A 47 12.65 10.07 -11.06
C GLN A 47 13.11 8.67 -11.53
N ASN A 48 13.66 7.86 -10.63
CA ASN A 48 14.12 6.49 -10.93
C ASN A 48 13.11 5.41 -10.54
N HIS A 49 11.92 5.78 -10.08
CA HIS A 49 10.92 4.86 -9.56
C HIS A 49 9.58 4.99 -10.31
N CYS A 50 8.98 3.85 -10.64
CA CYS A 50 7.57 3.82 -11.01
C CYS A 50 6.75 3.69 -9.72
N LEU A 51 5.96 4.71 -9.38
CA LEU A 51 5.17 4.74 -8.16
C LEU A 51 3.66 4.56 -8.46
N PRO A 52 2.96 3.67 -7.73
CA PRO A 52 3.52 2.74 -6.77
C PRO A 52 4.21 1.60 -7.54
N GLY A 53 5.05 0.83 -6.85
CA GLY A 53 5.51 -0.45 -7.37
C GLY A 53 4.30 -1.35 -7.63
N ARG A 54 3.97 -1.57 -8.89
CA ARG A 54 2.82 -2.38 -9.30
C ARG A 54 3.23 -3.86 -9.34
N PRO A 55 2.60 -4.73 -8.54
CA PRO A 55 2.85 -6.16 -8.63
C PRO A 55 2.38 -6.74 -9.96
N ALA A 56 2.89 -7.92 -10.30
CA ALA A 56 2.50 -8.63 -11.53
C ALA A 56 1.01 -9.04 -11.55
N LYS A 57 0.39 -9.17 -10.37
CA LYS A 57 -1.04 -9.46 -10.17
C LYS A 57 -1.57 -8.62 -9.00
N PRO A 58 -2.87 -8.27 -8.96
CA PRO A 58 -3.94 -8.66 -9.88
C PRO A 58 -3.88 -7.96 -11.24
N ASP A 59 -4.56 -8.55 -12.23
CA ASP A 59 -4.81 -7.87 -13.51
C ASP A 59 -5.67 -6.63 -13.28
N LEU A 60 -5.16 -5.47 -13.70
CA LEU A 60 -5.86 -4.19 -13.54
C LEU A 60 -6.77 -3.95 -14.75
N VAL A 61 -8.08 -3.97 -14.52
CA VAL A 61 -9.12 -3.80 -15.53
C VAL A 61 -10.00 -2.59 -15.20
N ALA A 62 -10.70 -2.07 -16.20
CA ALA A 62 -11.66 -0.98 -15.96
C ALA A 62 -12.74 -1.41 -14.95
N PRO A 63 -13.32 -0.51 -14.13
CA PRO A 63 -14.28 -0.86 -13.09
C PRO A 63 -15.46 -1.74 -13.56
N LYS A 64 -15.91 -1.54 -14.81
CA LYS A 64 -16.99 -2.34 -15.43
C LYS A 64 -16.64 -3.80 -15.70
N PHE A 65 -15.35 -4.15 -15.70
CA PHE A 65 -14.83 -5.49 -15.96
C PHE A 65 -14.39 -6.22 -14.68
N VAL A 66 -14.49 -5.58 -13.50
CA VAL A 66 -14.23 -6.25 -12.23
C VAL A 66 -15.36 -7.25 -11.94
N PRO A 67 -15.06 -8.49 -11.49
CA PRO A 67 -16.07 -9.49 -11.19
C PRO A 67 -17.12 -9.01 -10.17
N LYS A 68 -18.37 -9.43 -10.37
CA LYS A 68 -19.46 -9.10 -9.43
C LYS A 68 -19.31 -9.91 -8.14
N ARG A 69 -19.42 -9.22 -7.00
CA ARG A 69 -19.30 -9.77 -5.64
C ARG A 69 -20.61 -10.46 -5.21
N LYS A 70 -20.92 -11.62 -5.80
CA LYS A 70 -22.14 -12.35 -5.44
C LYS A 70 -21.96 -13.12 -4.13
N MET A 71 -22.62 -12.70 -3.07
CA MET A 71 -22.42 -13.26 -1.72
C MET A 71 -23.04 -14.65 -1.49
N ASP A 72 -23.85 -15.11 -2.45
CA ASP A 72 -24.56 -16.40 -2.43
C ASP A 72 -23.65 -17.61 -2.70
N THR A 73 -22.46 -17.40 -3.27
CA THR A 73 -21.50 -18.46 -3.63
C THR A 73 -20.18 -18.31 -2.89
N GLY A 74 -19.45 -19.43 -2.73
CA GLY A 74 -18.10 -19.41 -2.14
C GLY A 74 -17.12 -18.54 -2.94
N GLU A 75 -17.14 -18.67 -4.27
CA GLU A 75 -16.33 -17.87 -5.19
C GLU A 75 -16.66 -16.39 -5.12
N GLY A 76 -17.94 -16.01 -5.11
CA GLY A 76 -18.30 -14.59 -5.03
C GLY A 76 -17.97 -13.94 -3.68
N ARG A 77 -17.93 -14.73 -2.58
CA ARG A 77 -17.34 -14.28 -1.30
C ARG A 77 -15.82 -14.15 -1.37
N ALA A 78 -15.11 -15.05 -2.05
CA ALA A 78 -13.67 -14.92 -2.28
C ALA A 78 -13.33 -13.64 -3.07
N ILE A 79 -14.12 -13.32 -4.11
CA ILE A 79 -14.00 -12.06 -4.87
C ILE A 79 -14.20 -10.83 -3.96
N LEU A 80 -15.14 -10.88 -3.01
CA LEU A 80 -15.31 -9.80 -2.03
C LEU A 80 -14.04 -9.63 -1.19
N TRP A 81 -13.54 -10.71 -0.60
CA TRP A 81 -12.33 -10.67 0.24
C TRP A 81 -11.11 -10.19 -0.53
N HIS A 82 -10.92 -10.65 -1.76
CA HIS A 82 -9.88 -10.14 -2.65
C HIS A 82 -10.02 -8.64 -2.89
N SER A 83 -11.24 -8.15 -3.13
CA SER A 83 -11.47 -6.71 -3.32
C SER A 83 -11.17 -5.88 -2.07
N LEU A 84 -11.42 -6.42 -0.87
CA LEU A 84 -11.05 -5.77 0.38
C LEU A 84 -9.54 -5.76 0.57
N ALA A 85 -8.85 -6.88 0.32
CA ALA A 85 -7.40 -6.93 0.31
C ALA A 85 -6.80 -5.91 -0.68
N HIS A 86 -7.40 -5.73 -1.85
CA HIS A 86 -6.96 -4.73 -2.81
C HIS A 86 -7.14 -3.29 -2.31
N ILE A 87 -8.19 -3.02 -1.52
CA ILE A 87 -8.40 -1.71 -0.89
C ILE A 87 -7.31 -1.46 0.15
N GLU A 88 -7.05 -2.41 1.05
CA GLU A 88 -6.01 -2.24 2.08
C GLU A 88 -4.60 -2.12 1.48
N PHE A 89 -4.30 -2.90 0.44
CA PHE A 89 -3.03 -2.79 -0.28
C PHE A 89 -2.84 -1.40 -0.88
N ASN A 90 -3.90 -0.81 -1.46
CA ASN A 90 -3.84 0.57 -1.96
C ASN A 90 -3.71 1.57 -0.81
N ALA A 91 -4.45 1.41 0.29
CA ALA A 91 -4.36 2.30 1.45
C ALA A 91 -2.95 2.33 2.07
N MET A 92 -2.29 1.16 2.16
CA MET A 92 -0.87 1.06 2.52
C MET A 92 0.03 1.86 1.57
N ASN A 93 -0.14 1.72 0.25
CA ASN A 93 0.65 2.49 -0.73
C ASN A 93 0.39 4.00 -0.60
N LEU A 94 -0.84 4.42 -0.32
CA LEU A 94 -1.21 5.83 -0.12
C LEU A 94 -0.57 6.41 1.15
N ALA A 95 -0.53 5.63 2.23
CA ALA A 95 0.11 6.06 3.47
C ALA A 95 1.64 6.19 3.29
N LEU A 96 2.28 5.22 2.62
CA LEU A 96 3.69 5.31 2.23
C LEU A 96 3.96 6.52 1.34
N ASP A 97 3.05 6.80 0.42
CA ASP A 97 3.11 7.95 -0.45
C ASP A 97 3.10 9.28 0.29
N ALA A 98 2.18 9.43 1.25
CA ALA A 98 2.11 10.60 2.11
C ALA A 98 3.42 10.83 2.88
N ILE A 99 4.05 9.77 3.39
CA ILE A 99 5.33 9.87 4.12
C ILE A 99 6.44 10.41 3.22
N TRP A 100 6.66 9.82 2.05
CA TRP A 100 7.81 10.22 1.22
C TRP A 100 7.58 11.57 0.53
N ARG A 101 6.36 11.82 0.04
CA ARG A 101 6.07 12.91 -0.92
C ARG A 101 6.17 14.29 -0.30
N PHE A 102 5.76 14.46 0.95
CA PHE A 102 5.63 15.77 1.58
C PHE A 102 6.82 16.10 2.49
N PRO A 103 7.80 16.91 2.05
CA PRO A 103 8.89 17.37 2.91
C PRO A 103 8.40 18.43 3.91
N SER A 104 9.23 18.69 4.92
CA SER A 104 9.06 19.78 5.90
C SER A 104 7.77 19.73 6.72
N MET A 105 7.17 18.54 6.85
CA MET A 105 6.02 18.33 7.74
C MET A 105 6.48 18.10 9.19
N PRO A 106 5.61 18.34 10.19
CA PRO A 106 5.91 18.01 11.59
C PRO A 106 6.20 16.52 11.77
N GLN A 107 7.02 16.15 12.75
CA GLN A 107 7.34 14.74 13.04
C GLN A 107 6.08 13.85 13.17
N ALA A 108 5.06 14.34 13.89
CA ALA A 108 3.79 13.63 14.10
C ALA A 108 3.09 13.25 12.79
N TYR A 109 3.20 14.07 11.73
CA TYR A 109 2.64 13.75 10.42
C TYR A 109 3.19 12.44 9.88
N TYR A 110 4.52 12.27 9.92
CA TYR A 110 5.17 11.07 9.41
C TYR A 110 4.88 9.85 10.29
N GLU A 111 4.84 10.03 11.61
CA GLU A 111 4.53 8.97 12.56
C GLU A 111 3.10 8.46 12.43
N ASP A 112 2.13 9.37 12.25
CA ASP A 112 0.73 9.01 12.06
C ASP A 112 0.51 8.27 10.74
N TRP A 113 1.11 8.73 9.64
CA TRP A 113 1.06 8.00 8.37
C TRP A 113 1.79 6.66 8.42
N LEU A 114 2.91 6.57 9.14
CA LEU A 114 3.61 5.31 9.36
C LEU A 114 2.74 4.32 10.17
N ARG A 115 1.95 4.82 11.14
CA ARG A 115 0.97 4.02 11.87
C ARG A 115 -0.13 3.51 10.94
N VAL A 116 -0.73 4.38 10.13
CA VAL A 116 -1.74 4.00 9.14
C VAL A 116 -1.19 2.94 8.19
N ALA A 117 -0.02 3.16 7.60
CA ALA A 117 0.60 2.21 6.68
C ALA A 117 0.72 0.81 7.31
N LYS A 118 1.17 0.75 8.58
CA LYS A 118 1.32 -0.50 9.34
C LYS A 118 -0.03 -1.15 9.67
N GLU A 119 -1.07 -0.37 9.97
CA GLU A 119 -2.43 -0.88 10.22
C GLU A 119 -3.01 -1.50 8.94
N GLU A 120 -2.90 -0.83 7.80
CA GLU A 120 -3.44 -1.36 6.54
C GLU A 120 -2.66 -2.57 6.02
N ALA A 121 -1.34 -2.63 6.25
CA ALA A 121 -0.56 -3.83 5.97
C ALA A 121 -1.00 -5.03 6.83
N TYR A 122 -1.35 -4.78 8.09
CA TYR A 122 -1.88 -5.80 8.98
C TYR A 122 -3.27 -6.26 8.55
N HIS A 123 -4.18 -5.33 8.22
CA HIS A 123 -5.50 -5.65 7.68
C HIS A 123 -5.41 -6.45 6.38
N PHE A 124 -4.54 -6.04 5.45
CA PHE A 124 -4.24 -6.79 4.24
C PHE A 124 -3.84 -8.23 4.54
N GLY A 125 -2.92 -8.44 5.49
CA GLY A 125 -2.47 -9.76 5.92
C GLY A 125 -3.62 -10.64 6.41
N LEU A 126 -4.45 -10.13 7.34
CA LEU A 126 -5.61 -10.85 7.87
C LEU A 126 -6.61 -11.22 6.77
N ILE A 127 -6.90 -10.30 5.87
CA ILE A 127 -7.86 -10.53 4.78
C ILE A 127 -7.29 -11.54 3.78
N ASN A 128 -6.00 -11.44 3.43
CA ASN A 128 -5.36 -12.39 2.53
C ASN A 128 -5.28 -13.80 3.13
N ASP A 129 -4.98 -13.92 4.43
CA ASP A 129 -5.01 -15.19 5.15
C ASP A 129 -6.42 -15.78 5.16
N HIS A 130 -7.45 -14.96 5.35
CA HIS A 130 -8.82 -15.41 5.26
C HIS A 130 -9.21 -15.82 3.84
N LEU A 131 -8.78 -15.09 2.81
CA LEU A 131 -8.97 -15.42 1.40
C LEU A 131 -8.35 -16.80 1.07
N ASN A 132 -7.18 -17.11 1.63
CA ASN A 132 -6.54 -18.42 1.48
C ASN A 132 -7.42 -19.58 1.99
N THR A 133 -8.30 -19.34 2.97
CA THR A 133 -9.25 -20.38 3.44
C THR A 133 -10.31 -20.74 2.38
N PHE A 134 -10.52 -19.89 1.37
CA PHE A 134 -11.36 -20.18 0.20
C PHE A 134 -10.59 -20.85 -0.94
N GLY A 135 -9.28 -21.06 -0.79
CA GLY A 135 -8.41 -21.62 -1.83
C GLY A 135 -7.91 -20.60 -2.87
N PHE A 136 -8.01 -19.30 -2.57
CA PHE A 136 -7.55 -18.21 -3.42
C PHE A 136 -6.55 -17.33 -2.67
N SER A 137 -5.75 -16.56 -3.40
CA SER A 137 -4.78 -15.61 -2.86
C SER A 137 -4.96 -14.23 -3.47
N TYR A 138 -4.41 -13.20 -2.82
CA TYR A 138 -4.38 -11.87 -3.42
C TYR A 138 -3.67 -11.91 -4.78
N GLY A 139 -4.33 -11.36 -5.79
CA GLY A 139 -3.90 -11.41 -7.18
C GLY A 139 -4.65 -12.41 -8.07
N ASP A 140 -5.42 -13.35 -7.51
CA ASP A 140 -6.12 -14.37 -8.31
C ASP A 140 -7.32 -13.82 -9.10
N PHE A 141 -7.91 -12.71 -8.65
CA PHE A 141 -9.00 -12.04 -9.34
C PHE A 141 -8.57 -10.68 -9.92
N PRO A 142 -9.18 -10.21 -11.02
CA PRO A 142 -8.95 -8.87 -11.53
C PRO A 142 -9.40 -7.78 -10.53
N ALA A 143 -8.69 -6.65 -10.54
CA ALA A 143 -9.01 -5.48 -9.73
C ALA A 143 -9.03 -4.21 -10.59
N HIS A 144 -9.47 -3.08 -10.02
CA HIS A 144 -9.42 -1.77 -10.69
C HIS A 144 -8.41 -0.85 -10.02
N ASN A 145 -7.77 0.02 -10.79
CA ASN A 145 -6.74 0.95 -10.27
C ASN A 145 -7.28 2.32 -9.83
N SER A 146 -8.60 2.48 -9.73
CA SER A 146 -9.25 3.80 -9.63
C SER A 146 -8.80 4.66 -8.45
N LEU A 147 -8.44 4.05 -7.31
CA LEU A 147 -7.91 4.77 -6.14
C LEU A 147 -6.57 5.45 -6.46
N TRP A 148 -5.64 4.73 -7.08
CA TRP A 148 -4.34 5.29 -7.42
C TRP A 148 -4.41 6.28 -8.58
N GLU A 149 -5.26 6.03 -9.57
CA GLU A 149 -5.52 6.97 -10.67
C GLU A 149 -6.00 8.33 -10.14
N MET A 150 -6.75 8.38 -9.04
CA MET A 150 -7.13 9.63 -8.39
C MET A 150 -5.95 10.36 -7.75
N VAL A 151 -4.99 9.62 -7.19
CA VAL A 151 -3.77 10.19 -6.61
C VAL A 151 -2.84 10.74 -7.67
N GLU A 152 -2.66 10.03 -8.79
CA GLU A 152 -1.90 10.54 -9.93
C GLU A 152 -2.52 11.84 -10.48
N ARG A 153 -3.86 11.94 -10.48
CA ARG A 153 -4.59 13.14 -10.93
C ARG A 153 -4.56 14.30 -9.94
N THR A 154 -4.30 14.04 -8.66
CA THR A 154 -4.26 15.05 -7.58
C THR A 154 -2.84 15.30 -7.08
N SER A 155 -1.83 14.91 -7.86
CA SER A 155 -0.40 15.08 -7.53
C SER A 155 -0.03 16.50 -7.08
N ASP A 156 -0.77 17.52 -7.56
CA ASP A 156 -0.55 18.95 -7.25
C ASP A 156 -1.53 19.54 -6.20
N SER A 157 -2.40 18.72 -5.59
CA SER A 157 -3.38 19.16 -4.58
C SER A 157 -3.29 18.32 -3.32
N VAL A 158 -3.10 18.97 -2.18
CA VAL A 158 -3.50 18.39 -0.89
C VAL A 158 -4.94 18.85 -0.69
N ILE A 159 -5.86 17.89 -0.58
CA ILE A 159 -7.35 17.98 -0.57
C ILE A 159 -7.97 17.60 -1.91
#